data_AF-A0A946ZAQ4-F1
#
_entry.id   AF-A0A946ZAQ4-F1
#
_cell.length_a   1.000
_cell.length_b   1.000
_cell.length_c   1.000
_cell.angle_alpha   90.00
_cell.angle_beta   90.00
_cell.angle_gamma   90.00
#
_symmetry.space_group_name_H-M   'P 1'
#
loop_
_entity.id
_entity.type
_entity.pdbx_description
1 polymer ?
#
loop_
_entity_poly.entity_id
_entity_poly.type
_entity_poly.pdbx_seq_one_letter_code
_entity_poly.pdbx_strand_id
1 'polypeptide(L)'
;VKSYKPNDHGLYDMAGNVAEWVADVYRPIVDDEISDFNYYRGNIYMKTAIGDDGKVVVLRDSIVYDTLPNGKIVAVNMPGEIKMVPVDEEETYLRTNFDASDNRAYRDGDPGSSRFFDRFADEEDEDSQRKMYDSPRHRVERNDEGSLEREYDKSNSRTSLINDEVRVYKGGSWKDRAYWLDPAQRRFLPQYMATDYIGFRCAMSRVGSKSKTKNKTVRGKKVR
;
A
#
# COMPACT_ATOMS: atom_id res chain seq x y z
N VAL A 1 19.99 -25.08 0.70
CA VAL A 1 19.57 -24.35 -0.51
C VAL A 1 19.71 -25.29 -1.70
N LYS A 2 18.59 -25.59 -2.40
CA LYS A 2 18.37 -26.64 -3.42
C LYS A 2 18.13 -28.07 -2.91
N SER A 3 17.63 -28.24 -1.69
CA SER A 3 17.29 -29.57 -1.16
C SER A 3 16.00 -30.13 -1.79
N TYR A 4 15.05 -29.26 -2.15
CA TYR A 4 13.81 -29.61 -2.83
C TYR A 4 13.77 -29.09 -4.28
N LYS A 5 12.93 -29.70 -5.13
CA LYS A 5 12.71 -29.25 -6.50
C LYS A 5 12.16 -27.80 -6.52
N PRO A 6 12.52 -27.00 -7.55
CA PRO A 6 12.01 -25.64 -7.66
C PRO A 6 10.51 -25.64 -7.99
N ASN A 7 9.81 -24.57 -7.63
CA ASN A 7 8.45 -24.31 -8.10
C ASN A 7 8.44 -23.89 -9.58
N ASP A 8 7.25 -23.66 -10.16
CA ASP A 8 7.06 -23.25 -11.56
C ASP A 8 7.74 -21.92 -11.93
N HIS A 9 8.18 -21.15 -10.93
CA HIS A 9 8.92 -19.90 -11.08
C HIS A 9 10.44 -20.05 -10.87
N GLY A 10 10.95 -21.29 -10.71
CA GLY A 10 12.37 -21.56 -10.53
C GLY A 10 12.89 -21.35 -9.10
N LEU A 11 12.02 -21.17 -8.11
CA LEU A 11 12.39 -20.89 -6.72
C LEU A 11 12.54 -22.19 -5.91
N TYR A 12 13.66 -22.36 -5.21
CA TYR A 12 14.01 -23.55 -4.42
C TYR A 12 13.69 -23.37 -2.93
N ASP A 13 13.46 -24.48 -2.21
CA ASP A 13 13.31 -24.52 -0.75
C ASP A 13 12.25 -23.57 -0.16
N MET A 14 11.16 -23.32 -0.91
CA MET A 14 9.99 -22.51 -0.49
C MET A 14 9.19 -23.11 0.69
N ALA A 15 9.65 -24.22 1.27
CA ALA A 15 9.02 -24.89 2.41
C ALA A 15 9.38 -24.25 3.77
N GLY A 16 10.25 -23.24 3.78
CA GLY A 16 10.49 -22.41 4.97
C GLY A 16 9.38 -21.38 5.16
N ASN A 17 8.90 -21.20 6.39
CA ASN A 17 8.03 -20.07 6.69
C ASN A 17 8.84 -18.78 6.46
N VAL A 18 8.26 -17.87 5.68
CA VAL A 18 8.81 -16.55 5.39
C VAL A 18 7.84 -15.57 6.03
N ALA A 19 8.36 -14.51 6.67
CA ALA A 19 7.48 -13.47 7.19
C ALA A 19 6.94 -12.65 6.02
N GLU A 20 5.76 -12.05 6.12
CA GLU A 20 5.07 -11.57 4.92
C GLU A 20 4.53 -10.18 5.09
N TRP A 21 4.75 -9.36 4.06
CA TRP A 21 4.13 -8.06 3.97
C TRP A 21 2.60 -8.18 3.98
N VAL A 22 1.98 -7.33 4.78
CA VAL A 22 0.53 -7.13 4.81
C VAL A 22 0.25 -5.71 4.35
N ALA A 23 -0.93 -5.50 3.76
CA ALA A 23 -1.37 -4.18 3.32
C ALA A 23 -1.61 -3.19 4.48
N ASP A 24 -1.69 -3.67 5.73
CA ASP A 24 -1.96 -2.88 6.93
C ASP A 24 -0.82 -1.91 7.24
N VAL A 25 -1.18 -0.65 7.50
CA VAL A 25 -0.30 0.41 7.96
C VAL A 25 -0.03 0.18 9.44
N TYR A 26 1.24 0.21 9.85
CA TYR A 26 1.54 0.02 11.26
C TYR A 26 1.24 1.27 12.08
N ARG A 27 0.58 1.05 13.22
CA ARG A 27 0.34 2.04 14.28
C ARG A 27 0.63 1.43 15.65
N PRO A 28 1.34 2.15 16.55
CA PRO A 28 1.62 1.68 17.90
C PRO A 28 0.36 1.37 18.69
N ILE A 29 -0.64 2.24 18.56
CA ILE A 29 -1.91 2.14 19.26
C ILE A 29 -2.94 1.68 18.23
N VAL A 30 -3.63 0.59 18.54
CA VAL A 30 -4.83 0.17 17.82
C VAL A 30 -6.00 0.77 18.57
N ASP A 31 -6.91 1.41 17.83
CA ASP A 31 -8.15 1.94 18.40
C ASP A 31 -9.15 0.79 18.53
N ASP A 32 -9.58 0.51 19.75
CA ASP A 32 -10.55 -0.54 20.08
C ASP A 32 -11.94 -0.22 19.49
N GLU A 33 -12.22 1.03 19.11
CA GLU A 33 -13.53 1.46 18.58
C GLU A 33 -13.74 1.13 17.10
N ILE A 34 -12.66 0.86 16.33
CA ILE A 34 -12.75 0.80 14.86
C ILE A 34 -13.22 -0.57 14.37
N SER A 35 -12.74 -1.68 14.96
CA SER A 35 -13.27 -3.03 14.72
C SER A 35 -12.58 -4.08 15.59
N ASP A 36 -13.36 -4.92 16.28
CA ASP A 36 -12.88 -6.07 17.08
C ASP A 36 -12.49 -7.29 16.20
N PHE A 37 -12.99 -7.36 14.96
CA PHE A 37 -12.69 -8.47 14.03
C PHE A 37 -12.09 -7.96 12.71
N ASN A 38 -10.78 -8.20 12.54
CA ASN A 38 -9.99 -7.86 11.34
C ASN A 38 -9.75 -6.34 11.17
N TYR A 39 -9.18 -5.70 12.19
CA TYR A 39 -8.63 -4.35 12.06
C TYR A 39 -7.72 -4.24 10.82
N TYR A 40 -8.03 -3.29 9.95
CA TYR A 40 -7.24 -2.96 8.76
C TYR A 40 -7.19 -1.44 8.60
N ARG A 41 -5.98 -0.90 8.46
CA ARG A 41 -5.72 0.49 8.12
C ARG A 41 -4.83 0.52 6.89
N GLY A 42 -5.26 1.18 5.83
CA GLY A 42 -4.54 1.15 4.55
C GLY A 42 -5.41 1.59 3.39
N ASN A 43 -6.40 2.43 3.67
CA ASN A 43 -7.49 2.73 2.76
C ASN A 43 -7.03 3.78 1.75
N ILE A 44 -6.58 3.31 0.58
CA ILE A 44 -6.32 4.15 -0.58
C ILE A 44 -7.35 3.77 -1.65
N TYR A 45 -8.25 4.71 -1.93
CA TYR A 45 -9.29 4.56 -2.93
C TYR A 45 -8.83 5.14 -4.26
N MET A 46 -8.68 4.25 -5.24
CA MET A 46 -8.32 4.59 -6.61
C MET A 46 -9.44 4.19 -7.54
N LYS A 47 -9.64 4.96 -8.61
CA LYS A 47 -10.58 4.68 -9.70
C LYS A 47 -9.85 4.44 -11.00
N THR A 48 -10.51 3.79 -11.95
CA THR A 48 -10.00 3.66 -13.31
C THR A 48 -10.07 5.00 -14.02
N ALA A 49 -8.98 5.44 -14.65
CA ALA A 49 -8.98 6.64 -15.48
C ALA A 49 -9.87 6.43 -16.71
N ILE A 50 -10.83 7.33 -16.90
CA ILE A 50 -11.70 7.38 -18.07
C ILE A 50 -11.22 8.55 -18.93
N GLY A 51 -10.91 8.30 -20.20
CA GLY A 51 -10.55 9.37 -21.13
C GLY A 51 -11.77 10.12 -21.63
N ASP A 52 -11.56 11.24 -22.32
CA ASP A 52 -12.63 12.10 -22.85
C ASP A 52 -13.63 11.33 -23.74
N ASP A 53 -13.18 10.24 -24.37
CA ASP A 53 -13.98 9.33 -25.18
C ASP A 53 -14.91 8.39 -24.36
N GLY A 54 -14.94 8.52 -23.03
CA GLY A 54 -15.70 7.66 -22.13
C GLY A 54 -15.16 6.23 -21.99
N LYS A 55 -13.96 5.94 -22.52
CA LYS A 55 -13.31 4.64 -22.44
C LYS A 55 -12.21 4.62 -21.38
N VAL A 56 -11.98 3.45 -20.80
CA VAL A 56 -10.92 3.21 -19.83
C VAL A 56 -9.55 3.38 -20.50
N VAL A 57 -8.68 4.18 -19.89
CA VAL A 57 -7.32 4.42 -20.37
C VAL A 57 -6.42 3.26 -19.97
N VAL A 58 -5.83 2.60 -20.98
CA VAL A 58 -4.87 1.51 -20.82
C VAL A 58 -3.48 2.02 -21.15
N LEU A 59 -2.52 1.78 -20.26
CA LEU A 59 -1.12 2.17 -20.43
C LEU A 59 -0.44 1.17 -21.37
N ARG A 60 -0.42 1.45 -22.68
CA ARG A 60 0.14 0.51 -23.67
C ARG A 60 1.65 0.58 -23.78
N ASP A 61 2.21 1.78 -23.85
CA ASP A 61 3.62 1.98 -24.24
C ASP A 61 4.45 2.75 -23.20
N SER A 62 3.82 3.27 -22.13
CA SER A 62 4.51 4.06 -21.10
C SER A 62 4.63 3.28 -19.78
N ILE A 63 5.87 3.03 -19.38
CA ILE A 63 6.21 2.57 -18.04
C ILE A 63 6.56 3.81 -17.22
N VAL A 64 5.76 4.09 -16.19
CA VAL A 64 6.04 5.10 -15.18
C VAL A 64 6.97 4.47 -14.15
N TYR A 65 8.10 5.12 -13.94
CA TYR A 65 9.07 4.72 -12.93
C TYR A 65 8.96 5.64 -11.72
N ASP A 66 9.06 5.04 -10.54
CA ASP A 66 9.14 5.75 -9.27
C ASP A 66 10.47 5.41 -8.59
N THR A 67 11.03 6.39 -7.88
CA THR A 67 12.27 6.25 -7.12
C THR A 67 11.94 6.06 -5.65
N LEU A 68 12.17 4.85 -5.15
CA LEU A 68 12.00 4.56 -3.73
C LEU A 68 12.96 5.41 -2.87
N PRO A 69 12.64 5.64 -1.59
CA PRO A 69 13.53 6.30 -0.63
C PRO A 69 14.95 5.74 -0.50
N ASN A 70 15.18 4.49 -0.86
CA ASN A 70 16.51 3.88 -0.89
C ASN A 70 17.29 4.19 -2.20
N GLY A 71 16.69 4.93 -3.13
CA GLY A 71 17.21 5.26 -4.46
C GLY A 71 17.02 4.18 -5.52
N LYS A 72 16.29 3.10 -5.21
CA LYS A 72 15.98 2.04 -6.18
C LYS A 72 14.84 2.48 -7.08
N ILE A 73 15.02 2.32 -8.39
CA ILE A 73 13.99 2.58 -9.39
C ILE A 73 13.07 1.37 -9.49
N VAL A 74 11.76 1.61 -9.37
CA VAL A 74 10.72 0.59 -9.52
C VAL A 74 9.71 1.03 -10.57
N ALA A 75 9.24 0.10 -11.39
CA ALA A 75 8.13 0.36 -12.30
C ALA A 75 6.82 0.35 -11.49
N VAL A 76 6.05 1.44 -11.58
CA VAL A 76 4.76 1.56 -10.89
C VAL A 76 3.66 0.82 -11.65
N ASN A 77 3.74 0.84 -12.97
CA ASN A 77 2.79 0.18 -13.86
C ASN A 77 3.53 -0.68 -14.89
N MET A 78 2.86 -1.72 -15.34
CA MET A 78 3.31 -2.54 -16.46
C MET A 78 2.53 -2.20 -17.75
N PRO A 79 3.12 -2.41 -18.94
CA PRO A 79 2.41 -2.29 -20.20
C PRO A 79 1.17 -3.20 -20.23
N GLY A 80 0.01 -2.62 -20.56
CA GLY A 80 -1.28 -3.30 -20.60
C GLY A 80 -2.12 -3.13 -19.32
N GLU A 81 -1.61 -2.49 -18.27
CA GLU A 81 -2.39 -2.20 -17.07
C GLU A 81 -3.36 -1.03 -17.30
N ILE A 82 -4.48 -1.08 -16.57
CA ILE A 82 -5.45 0.01 -16.53
C ILE A 82 -4.86 1.14 -15.70
N LYS A 83 -4.89 2.37 -16.22
CA LYS A 83 -4.45 3.54 -15.46
C LYS A 83 -5.41 3.78 -14.31
N MET A 84 -4.87 3.82 -13.09
CA MET A 84 -5.63 4.14 -11.88
C MET A 84 -5.31 5.58 -11.45
N VAL A 85 -6.31 6.34 -11.04
CA VAL A 85 -6.22 7.74 -10.58
C VAL A 85 -6.91 7.82 -9.21
N PRO A 86 -6.48 8.69 -8.28
CA PRO A 86 -7.21 8.92 -7.03
C PRO A 86 -8.68 9.26 -7.29
N VAL A 87 -9.55 8.89 -6.35
CA VAL A 87 -10.96 9.30 -6.39
C VAL A 87 -11.06 10.82 -6.14
N ASP A 88 -11.82 11.51 -6.99
CA ASP A 88 -12.01 12.96 -6.92
C ASP A 88 -13.17 13.35 -5.99
N GLU A 89 -13.19 14.62 -5.57
CA GLU A 89 -14.23 15.17 -4.69
C GLU A 89 -15.66 15.06 -5.26
N GLU A 90 -15.80 15.19 -6.58
CA GLU A 90 -17.10 15.03 -7.25
C GLU A 90 -17.71 13.64 -7.02
N GLU A 91 -16.86 12.61 -6.90
CA GLU A 91 -17.32 11.24 -6.66
C GLU A 91 -17.52 10.91 -5.18
N THR A 92 -16.80 11.59 -4.27
CA THR A 92 -16.95 11.39 -2.83
C THR A 92 -18.06 12.26 -2.24
N TYR A 93 -18.52 13.29 -2.94
CA TYR A 93 -19.53 14.25 -2.48
C TYR A 93 -20.79 13.64 -1.83
N LEU A 94 -21.30 12.51 -2.35
CA LEU A 94 -22.49 11.81 -1.82
C LEU A 94 -22.17 10.46 -1.16
N ARG A 95 -20.89 10.13 -0.97
CA ARG A 95 -20.50 8.88 -0.32
C ARG A 95 -20.51 9.06 1.18
N THR A 96 -21.09 8.09 1.87
CA THR A 96 -21.13 8.06 3.34
C THR A 96 -19.89 7.41 3.97
N ASN A 97 -19.09 6.71 3.17
CA ASN A 97 -18.05 5.82 3.69
C ASN A 97 -16.67 6.48 3.76
N PHE A 98 -16.37 7.39 2.82
CA PHE A 98 -15.10 8.10 2.74
C PHE A 98 -15.26 9.39 1.94
N ASP A 99 -14.46 10.38 2.29
CA ASP A 99 -14.42 11.76 1.78
C ASP A 99 -13.21 12.03 0.88
N ALA A 100 -12.05 11.47 1.21
CA ALA A 100 -10.80 11.58 0.45
C ALA A 100 -10.39 10.24 -0.19
N SER A 101 -9.54 10.33 -1.23
CA SER A 101 -8.94 9.15 -1.87
C SER A 101 -7.96 8.44 -0.95
N ASP A 102 -7.13 9.19 -0.21
CA ASP A 102 -6.20 8.63 0.77
C ASP A 102 -6.73 8.83 2.18
N ASN A 103 -7.19 7.73 2.78
CA ASN A 103 -7.74 7.68 4.12
C ASN A 103 -6.94 6.77 5.05
N ARG A 104 -5.63 6.66 4.81
CA ARG A 104 -4.71 5.92 5.70
C ARG A 104 -4.56 6.56 7.08
N ALA A 105 -4.63 7.88 7.16
CA ALA A 105 -4.46 8.68 8.37
C ALA A 105 -5.78 9.02 9.09
N TYR A 106 -6.91 8.45 8.66
CA TYR A 106 -8.21 8.74 9.26
C TYR A 106 -8.23 8.45 10.78
N ARG A 107 -8.57 9.48 11.58
CA ARG A 107 -8.56 9.52 13.05
C ARG A 107 -7.18 9.30 13.69
N ASP A 108 -6.11 9.42 12.91
CA ASP A 108 -4.72 9.20 13.34
C ASP A 108 -3.75 9.92 12.39
N GLY A 109 -3.97 11.23 12.23
CA GLY A 109 -3.13 12.12 11.43
C GLY A 109 -3.83 12.92 10.38
N ASP A 110 -5.12 12.70 10.15
CA ASP A 110 -5.92 13.68 9.43
C ASP A 110 -5.86 15.05 10.14
N PRO A 111 -6.05 16.16 9.42
CA PRO A 111 -5.89 17.51 9.97
C PRO A 111 -6.56 17.68 11.34
N GLY A 112 -7.78 17.16 11.52
CA GLY A 112 -8.55 17.26 12.76
C GLY A 112 -8.06 16.40 13.94
N SER A 113 -7.22 15.40 13.70
CA SER A 113 -6.61 14.56 14.75
C SER A 113 -5.10 14.74 14.90
N SER A 114 -4.49 15.56 14.02
CA SER A 114 -3.06 15.80 13.99
C SER A 114 -2.51 16.47 15.25
N ARG A 115 -1.23 16.19 15.57
CA ARG A 115 -0.54 16.80 16.73
C ARG A 115 -0.41 18.33 16.61
N PHE A 116 -0.41 18.84 15.39
CA PHE A 116 -0.26 20.26 15.08
C PHE A 116 -1.59 20.91 14.67
N PHE A 117 -2.72 20.33 15.08
CA PHE A 117 -4.02 20.93 14.82
C PHE A 117 -4.08 22.32 15.44
N ASP A 118 -4.01 23.33 14.58
CA ASP A 118 -4.26 24.72 14.93
C ASP A 118 -5.52 25.16 14.21
N ARG A 119 -6.54 25.57 14.97
CA ARG A 119 -7.85 25.99 14.45
C ARG A 119 -7.76 27.33 13.72
N PHE A 120 -6.61 28.00 13.76
CA PHE A 120 -6.36 29.32 13.16
C PHE A 120 -5.16 29.37 12.20
N ALA A 121 -4.53 28.23 11.88
CA ALA A 121 -3.46 28.19 10.90
C ALA A 121 -4.03 28.25 9.46
N ASP A 122 -3.41 29.05 8.61
CA ASP A 122 -3.77 29.17 7.19
C ASP A 122 -3.64 27.79 6.48
N GLU A 123 -4.55 27.52 5.53
CA GLU A 123 -4.65 26.27 4.76
C GLU A 123 -3.40 25.96 3.91
N GLU A 124 -2.44 26.88 3.78
CA GLU A 124 -1.28 26.73 2.90
C GLU A 124 -0.24 25.68 3.37
N ASP A 125 -0.36 25.18 4.61
CA ASP A 125 0.58 24.25 5.24
C ASP A 125 0.06 22.80 5.39
N GLU A 126 -0.84 22.34 4.51
CA GLU A 126 -1.50 21.02 4.56
C GLU A 126 -0.54 19.84 4.80
N ASP A 127 0.64 19.86 4.18
CA ASP A 127 1.61 18.75 4.24
C ASP A 127 2.30 18.62 5.61
N SER A 128 2.31 19.71 6.39
CA SER A 128 2.79 19.71 7.78
C SER A 128 1.68 19.29 8.75
N GLN A 129 0.42 19.59 8.39
CA GLN A 129 -0.77 19.38 9.21
C GLN A 129 -1.24 17.91 9.23
N ARG A 130 -0.86 17.07 8.27
CA ARG A 130 -1.29 15.65 8.25
C ARG A 130 -0.44 14.67 9.10
N LYS A 131 0.48 15.17 9.93
CA LYS A 131 1.51 14.32 10.56
C LYS A 131 1.27 14.10 12.06
N MET A 132 0.84 12.89 12.45
CA MET A 132 0.84 12.48 13.87
C MET A 132 2.22 12.25 14.43
N TYR A 133 3.03 11.50 13.68
CA TYR A 133 4.30 10.99 14.16
C TYR A 133 5.42 11.90 13.65
N ASP A 134 6.32 12.25 14.57
CA ASP A 134 7.51 13.02 14.23
C ASP A 134 8.61 12.11 13.68
N SER A 135 8.41 11.69 12.43
CA SER A 135 9.31 10.82 11.67
C SER A 135 10.31 11.61 10.81
N PRO A 136 11.48 11.01 10.51
CA PRO A 136 12.44 11.59 9.59
C PRO A 136 11.83 11.83 8.21
N ARG A 137 12.10 13.01 7.63
CA ARG A 137 11.70 13.35 6.26
C ARG A 137 12.91 13.23 5.34
N HIS A 138 12.83 12.32 4.38
CA HIS A 138 13.83 12.22 3.32
C HIS A 138 13.17 12.56 1.98
N ARG A 139 13.90 13.27 1.13
CA ARG A 139 13.52 13.49 -0.26
C ARG A 139 14.56 12.80 -1.13
N VAL A 140 14.10 11.96 -2.05
CA VAL A 140 14.95 11.31 -3.02
C VAL A 140 14.34 11.58 -4.38
N GLU A 141 15.02 12.43 -5.14
CA GLU A 141 14.63 12.76 -6.49
C GLU A 141 15.76 12.44 -7.46
N ARG A 142 15.38 12.29 -8.72
CA ARG A 142 16.31 12.06 -9.81
C ARG A 142 16.26 13.27 -10.72
N ASN A 143 17.40 13.88 -10.94
CA ASN A 143 17.51 14.97 -11.89
C ASN A 143 17.34 14.44 -13.32
N ASP A 144 17.05 15.33 -14.27
CA ASP A 144 16.93 15.00 -15.70
C ASP A 144 18.23 14.38 -16.26
N GLU A 145 19.38 14.66 -15.64
CA GLU A 145 20.70 14.09 -15.96
C GLU A 145 20.93 12.68 -15.39
N GLY A 146 19.96 12.18 -14.62
CA GLY A 146 19.92 10.81 -14.11
C GLY A 146 20.68 10.58 -12.80
N SER A 147 21.25 11.61 -12.19
CA SER A 147 21.85 11.59 -10.85
C SER A 147 20.77 11.58 -9.75
N LEU A 148 21.06 10.89 -8.65
CA LEU A 148 20.18 10.81 -7.48
C LEU A 148 20.52 11.95 -6.51
N GLU A 149 19.59 12.87 -6.32
CA GLU A 149 19.64 13.86 -5.26
C GLU A 149 18.98 13.29 -4.01
N ARG A 150 19.74 13.22 -2.92
CA ARG A 150 19.29 12.66 -1.64
C ARG A 150 19.38 13.73 -0.57
N GLU A 151 18.23 14.14 -0.06
CA GLU A 151 18.14 15.01 1.09
C GLU A 151 17.82 14.17 2.32
N TYR A 152 18.82 14.05 3.21
CA TYR A 152 18.66 13.40 4.50
C TYR A 152 18.14 14.38 5.54
N ASP A 153 17.24 13.90 6.39
CA ASP A 153 16.84 14.65 7.58
C ASP A 153 18.04 14.78 8.53
N LYS A 154 18.51 16.01 8.74
CA LYS A 154 19.62 16.31 9.67
C LYS A 154 19.16 16.61 11.09
N SER A 155 17.85 16.64 11.35
CA SER A 155 17.32 16.95 12.66
C SER A 155 17.57 15.81 13.65
N ASN A 156 18.12 16.15 14.82
CA ASN A 156 18.31 15.20 15.93
C ASN A 156 17.10 15.19 16.90
N SER A 157 16.02 15.90 16.54
CA SER A 157 14.82 16.04 17.37
C SER A 157 13.72 15.03 17.05
N ARG A 158 13.92 14.18 16.02
CA ARG A 158 12.91 13.18 15.61
C ARG A 158 12.74 12.12 16.68
N THR A 159 11.48 11.80 16.97
CA THR A 159 11.12 10.91 18.09
C THR A 159 10.65 9.53 17.65
N SER A 160 10.25 9.34 16.39
CA SER A 160 9.69 8.08 15.90
C SER A 160 10.20 7.73 14.50
N LEU A 161 10.20 6.45 14.14
CA LEU A 161 10.42 5.98 12.76
C LEU A 161 9.11 5.60 12.05
N ILE A 162 7.97 5.93 12.67
CA ILE A 162 6.65 5.51 12.20
C ILE A 162 6.03 6.63 11.37
N ASN A 163 5.49 6.27 10.21
CA ASN A 163 4.76 7.15 9.31
C ASN A 163 3.73 6.32 8.52
N ASP A 164 3.09 6.94 7.53
CA ASP A 164 2.05 6.32 6.69
C ASP A 164 2.60 5.33 5.65
N GLU A 165 3.92 5.22 5.55
CA GLU A 165 4.65 4.30 4.68
C GLU A 165 5.18 3.08 5.44
N VAL A 166 5.02 3.04 6.77
CA VAL A 166 5.34 1.85 7.54
C VAL A 166 4.21 0.83 7.42
N ARG A 167 4.57 -0.40 7.04
CA ARG A 167 3.63 -1.51 6.86
C ARG A 167 3.89 -2.60 7.88
N VAL A 168 2.84 -3.33 8.20
CA VAL A 168 2.90 -4.52 9.04
C VAL A 168 3.41 -5.69 8.22
N TYR A 169 4.25 -6.52 8.83
CA TYR A 169 4.52 -7.86 8.32
C TYR A 169 4.22 -8.90 9.39
N LYS A 170 3.71 -10.06 8.96
CA LYS A 170 3.16 -11.11 9.83
C LYS A 170 3.77 -12.47 9.54
N GLY A 171 3.43 -13.44 10.38
CA GLY A 171 4.01 -14.77 10.34
C GLY A 171 5.40 -14.81 10.98
N GLY A 172 6.19 -15.79 10.61
CA GLY A 172 7.53 -16.02 11.13
C GLY A 172 8.46 -16.44 10.02
N SER A 173 9.70 -15.98 10.09
CA SER A 173 10.75 -16.39 9.18
C SER A 173 11.68 -17.43 9.82
N TRP A 174 12.54 -18.03 9.01
CA TRP A 174 13.63 -18.91 9.47
C TRP A 174 14.60 -18.23 10.47
N LYS A 175 14.64 -16.90 10.52
CA LYS A 175 15.47 -16.12 11.46
C LYS A 175 14.78 -15.88 12.81
N ASP A 176 13.48 -16.11 12.87
CA ASP A 176 12.66 -15.75 14.03
C ASP A 176 12.69 -16.82 15.13
N ARG A 177 12.75 -16.36 16.39
CA ARG A 177 12.55 -17.22 17.57
C ARG A 177 11.06 -17.46 17.81
N ALA A 178 10.73 -18.50 18.57
CA ALA A 178 9.36 -18.91 18.88
C ALA A 178 8.45 -17.76 19.38
N TYR A 179 9.00 -16.80 20.12
CA TYR A 179 8.26 -15.60 20.58
C TYR A 179 7.61 -14.81 19.43
N TRP A 180 8.25 -14.77 18.25
CA TRP A 180 7.77 -14.02 17.09
C TRP A 180 6.84 -14.84 16.18
N LEU A 181 6.56 -16.10 16.53
CA LEU A 181 5.63 -16.96 15.79
C LEU A 181 4.17 -16.79 16.27
N ASP A 182 3.92 -15.89 17.21
CA ASP A 182 2.58 -15.57 17.68
C ASP A 182 1.80 -14.76 16.62
N PRO A 183 0.61 -15.21 16.19
CA PRO A 183 -0.23 -14.46 15.25
C PRO A 183 -0.66 -13.10 15.77
N ALA A 184 -0.67 -12.85 17.08
CA ALA A 184 -0.99 -11.54 17.65
C ALA A 184 0.15 -10.53 17.47
N GLN A 185 1.40 -11.00 17.37
CA GLN A 185 2.56 -10.12 17.34
C GLN A 185 2.58 -9.26 16.07
N ARG A 186 2.59 -7.94 16.22
CA ARG A 186 2.63 -6.97 15.11
C ARG A 186 4.05 -6.45 14.98
N ARG A 187 4.69 -6.83 13.87
CA ARG A 187 6.00 -6.28 13.48
C ARG A 187 5.82 -5.40 12.28
N PHE A 188 6.75 -4.48 12.10
CA PHE A 188 6.64 -3.48 11.06
C PHE A 188 8.00 -3.12 10.50
N LEU A 189 7.98 -2.66 9.26
CA LEU A 189 9.13 -2.13 8.56
C LEU A 189 8.61 -1.12 7.51
N PRO A 190 9.35 -0.04 7.22
CA PRO A 190 9.06 0.83 6.09
C PRO A 190 8.92 0.04 4.77
N GLN A 191 7.88 0.34 4.00
CA GLN A 191 7.52 -0.40 2.78
C GLN A 191 8.60 -0.42 1.70
N TYR A 192 9.50 0.57 1.71
CA TYR A 192 10.60 0.65 0.73
C TYR A 192 11.78 -0.28 1.03
N MET A 193 11.84 -0.87 2.23
CA MET A 193 12.90 -1.80 2.60
C MET A 193 12.59 -3.22 2.14
N ALA A 194 13.62 -3.90 1.64
CA ALA A 194 13.55 -5.32 1.32
C ALA A 194 14.52 -6.08 2.23
N THR A 195 14.09 -7.24 2.72
CA THR A 195 14.92 -8.16 3.51
C THR A 195 14.91 -9.54 2.88
N ASP A 196 15.85 -10.38 3.26
CA ASP A 196 15.99 -11.77 2.82
C ASP A 196 14.94 -12.71 3.43
N TYR A 197 14.30 -12.29 4.53
CA TYR A 197 13.38 -13.11 5.31
C TYR A 197 11.91 -12.65 5.25
N ILE A 198 11.63 -11.52 4.59
CA ILE A 198 10.28 -11.03 4.33
C ILE A 198 9.94 -11.23 2.86
N GLY A 199 8.81 -11.88 2.60
CA GLY A 199 8.27 -12.16 1.28
C GLY A 199 6.84 -11.65 1.13
N PHE A 200 6.13 -12.23 0.17
CA PHE A 200 4.73 -11.91 -0.13
C PHE A 200 3.91 -13.19 -0.32
N ARG A 201 2.64 -13.13 0.08
CA ARG A 201 1.60 -14.08 -0.34
C ARG A 201 0.51 -13.34 -1.09
N CYS A 202 0.10 -13.91 -2.22
CA CYS A 202 -1.00 -13.37 -2.99
C CYS A 202 -2.33 -13.82 -2.37
N ALA A 203 -3.21 -12.87 -2.08
CA ALA A 203 -4.60 -13.12 -1.74
C ALA A 203 -5.50 -12.70 -2.92
N MET A 204 -6.61 -13.41 -3.12
CA MET A 204 -7.57 -13.10 -4.17
C MET A 204 -8.98 -13.18 -3.61
N SER A 205 -9.81 -12.19 -3.93
CA SER A 205 -11.23 -12.25 -3.66
C SER A 205 -11.86 -13.44 -4.37
N ARG A 206 -12.69 -14.20 -3.65
CA ARG A 206 -13.37 -15.36 -4.23
C ARG A 206 -14.38 -14.90 -5.28
N VAL A 207 -14.06 -15.08 -6.56
CA VAL A 207 -14.91 -14.72 -7.72
C VAL A 207 -16.11 -15.66 -7.96
N GLY A 208 -16.52 -16.44 -6.95
CA GLY A 208 -17.60 -17.44 -7.04
C GLY A 208 -17.12 -18.85 -7.40
N SER A 209 -18.01 -19.84 -7.29
CA SER A 209 -17.72 -21.22 -7.69
C SER A 209 -17.82 -21.38 -9.21
N LYS A 210 -16.92 -22.19 -9.80
CA LYS A 210 -17.07 -22.62 -11.20
C LYS A 210 -18.44 -23.28 -11.37
N SER A 211 -19.23 -22.87 -12.37
CA SER A 211 -20.52 -23.53 -12.61
C SER A 211 -20.29 -24.98 -12.98
N LYS A 212 -20.90 -25.91 -12.24
CA LYS A 212 -20.80 -27.36 -12.51
C LYS A 212 -21.41 -27.75 -13.87
N THR A 213 -22.28 -26.92 -14.43
CA THR A 213 -22.93 -27.12 -15.72
C THR A 213 -22.06 -26.56 -16.86
N LYS A 214 -21.70 -27.43 -17.81
CA LYS A 214 -20.87 -27.10 -18.99
C LYS A 214 -21.56 -26.18 -20.01
N ASN A 215 -22.87 -25.94 -19.89
CA ASN A 215 -23.68 -25.29 -20.92
C ASN A 215 -24.40 -24.04 -20.38
N LYS A 216 -23.66 -22.94 -20.13
CA LYS A 216 -24.30 -21.62 -20.06
C LYS A 216 -24.27 -21.00 -21.45
N THR A 217 -25.41 -20.98 -22.12
CA THR A 217 -25.63 -20.08 -23.25
C THR A 217 -25.62 -18.65 -22.74
N VAL A 218 -24.97 -17.75 -23.47
CA VAL A 218 -24.94 -16.32 -23.14
C VAL A 218 -26.38 -15.81 -23.12
N ARG A 219 -26.88 -15.39 -21.96
CA ARG A 219 -28.18 -14.70 -21.85
C ARG A 219 -28.04 -13.36 -22.56
N GLY A 220 -28.57 -13.27 -23.78
CA GLY A 220 -28.51 -12.04 -24.57
C GLY A 220 -28.65 -12.18 -26.08
N LYS A 221 -28.70 -13.38 -26.66
CA LYS A 221 -28.99 -13.52 -28.09
C LYS A 221 -30.50 -13.57 -28.35
N LYS A 222 -31.19 -12.43 -28.20
CA LYS A 222 -32.39 -12.21 -29.01
C LYS A 222 -31.89 -11.86 -30.41
N VAL A 223 -31.79 -12.88 -31.26
CA VAL A 223 -31.66 -12.65 -32.70
C VAL A 223 -32.99 -12.07 -33.16
N ARG A 224 -32.89 -10.97 -33.90
CA ARG A 224 -33.97 -10.19 -34.50
C ARG A 224 -34.82 -11.02 -35.44
#